data_AF-A0A1Q9RVB1-F1
#
_entry.id   AF-A0A1Q9RVB1-F1
#
_cell.length_a   1.000
_cell.length_b   1.000
_cell.length_c   1.000
_cell.angle_alpha   90.00
_cell.angle_beta   90.00
_cell.angle_gamma   90.00
#
_symmetry.space_group_name_H-M   'P 1'
#
loop_
_entity.id
_entity.type
_entity.pdbx_description
1 polymer ?
#
loop_
_entity_poly.entity_id
_entity_poly.type
_entity_poly.pdbx_seq_one_letter_code
_entity_poly.pdbx_strand_id
1 'polypeptide(L)'
;MSTLAAALAVGAASLLLTGATAAGADEPAPPPPLNGLIDPDRLESVQQSIVGLVILWEEPQDPFAFAPDPAAPTDEMPIMTICTGWFDSPTTIVTAGHCVDPAEGRRALDSRTGPAIDPTTGAPAAAQPTRPEPNRTVWAFQPRELPGAVITAPVIVRVDSFRPADEGDTAKLEMYGLPPAAPLPIAPEAPQLGETVTSIGFPGLNIDETDGVDVEG
;
A
#
# COMPACT_ATOMS: atom_id res chain seq x y z
N MET A 1 -36.42 -72.24 -73.82
CA MET A 1 -35.40 -73.03 -73.10
C MET A 1 -34.98 -72.22 -71.88
N SER A 2 -35.24 -72.78 -70.70
CA SER A 2 -35.08 -72.18 -69.37
C SER A 2 -33.62 -72.08 -68.88
N THR A 3 -33.49 -71.50 -67.68
CA THR A 3 -32.38 -71.50 -66.69
C THR A 3 -31.38 -70.35 -66.80
N LEU A 4 -30.86 -69.72 -65.74
CA LEU A 4 -31.12 -69.76 -64.29
C LEU A 4 -30.55 -68.46 -63.66
N ALA A 5 -30.95 -68.18 -62.42
CA ALA A 5 -30.60 -67.03 -61.57
C ALA A 5 -29.19 -67.06 -60.95
N ALA A 6 -28.73 -65.92 -60.42
CA ALA A 6 -28.01 -65.81 -59.14
C ALA A 6 -27.96 -64.35 -58.65
N ALA A 7 -28.38 -64.14 -57.39
CA ALA A 7 -28.20 -62.92 -56.62
C ALA A 7 -27.04 -63.10 -55.63
N LEU A 8 -26.30 -62.04 -55.32
CA LEU A 8 -25.40 -61.96 -54.17
C LEU A 8 -25.35 -60.52 -53.65
N ALA A 9 -25.62 -60.39 -52.35
CA ALA A 9 -25.53 -59.17 -51.57
C ALA A 9 -24.48 -59.37 -50.47
N VAL A 10 -23.57 -58.40 -50.30
CA VAL A 10 -22.71 -58.12 -49.12
C VAL A 10 -22.30 -56.64 -49.29
N GLY A 11 -22.39 -55.68 -48.37
CA GLY A 11 -22.53 -55.70 -46.92
C GLY A 11 -21.19 -55.39 -46.23
N ALA A 12 -20.74 -54.13 -46.18
CA ALA A 12 -19.65 -53.72 -45.28
C ALA A 12 -19.73 -52.23 -44.93
N ALA A 13 -19.91 -51.97 -43.65
CA ALA A 13 -20.08 -50.67 -43.00
C ALA A 13 -18.76 -49.90 -42.83
N SER A 14 -18.86 -48.58 -42.88
CA SER A 14 -17.79 -47.62 -42.60
C SER A 14 -17.47 -47.55 -41.08
N LEU A 15 -16.18 -47.70 -40.74
CA LEU A 15 -15.29 -46.71 -40.07
C LEU A 15 -16.00 -45.63 -39.19
N LEU A 16 -15.66 -45.25 -37.95
CA LEU A 16 -14.48 -45.36 -37.07
C LEU A 16 -14.89 -44.97 -35.61
N LEU A 17 -14.19 -45.58 -34.64
CA LEU A 17 -13.68 -45.06 -33.36
C LEU A 17 -14.56 -44.31 -32.33
N THR A 18 -14.85 -45.06 -31.25
CA THR A 18 -14.57 -44.74 -29.83
C THR A 18 -14.81 -43.31 -29.34
N GLY A 19 -15.88 -43.15 -28.56
CA GLY A 19 -16.17 -41.95 -27.79
C GLY A 19 -15.05 -41.62 -26.80
N ALA A 20 -14.52 -40.41 -26.93
CA ALA A 20 -13.79 -39.75 -25.87
C ALA A 20 -14.79 -39.37 -24.77
N THR A 21 -14.75 -40.06 -23.64
CA THR A 21 -15.29 -39.52 -22.40
C THR A 21 -14.49 -38.25 -22.09
N ALA A 22 -15.16 -37.10 -22.14
CA ALA A 22 -14.59 -35.86 -21.63
C ALA A 22 -14.19 -36.12 -20.17
N ALA A 23 -12.89 -36.18 -19.90
CA ALA A 23 -12.37 -36.02 -18.56
C ALA A 23 -12.84 -34.63 -18.13
N GLY A 24 -13.79 -34.58 -17.20
CA GLY A 24 -14.07 -33.35 -16.47
C GLY A 24 -12.74 -32.94 -15.85
N ALA A 25 -12.19 -31.83 -16.34
CA ALA A 25 -11.12 -31.17 -15.61
C ALA A 25 -11.70 -30.87 -14.23
N ASP A 26 -11.10 -31.46 -13.19
CA ASP A 26 -11.32 -30.98 -11.83
C ASP A 26 -11.07 -29.48 -11.87
N GLU A 27 -12.15 -28.71 -11.72
CA GLU A 27 -12.05 -27.27 -11.53
C GLU A 27 -11.17 -27.09 -10.29
N PRO A 28 -10.03 -26.38 -10.39
CA PRO A 28 -9.17 -26.18 -9.24
C PRO A 28 -10.04 -25.57 -8.13
N ALA A 29 -10.05 -26.22 -6.97
CA ALA A 29 -10.80 -25.74 -5.82
C ALA A 29 -10.51 -24.24 -5.63
N PRO A 30 -11.54 -23.41 -5.37
CA PRO A 30 -11.34 -21.99 -5.19
C PRO A 30 -10.24 -21.79 -4.15
N PRO A 31 -9.33 -20.83 -4.37
CA PRO A 31 -8.25 -20.59 -3.43
C PRO A 31 -8.86 -20.40 -2.04
N PRO A 32 -8.25 -20.99 -0.99
CA PRO A 32 -8.74 -20.79 0.36
C PRO A 32 -8.88 -19.28 0.61
N PRO A 33 -9.94 -18.84 1.31
CA PRO A 33 -10.12 -17.42 1.58
C PRO A 33 -8.84 -16.88 2.21
N LEU A 34 -8.35 -15.74 1.68
CA LEU A 34 -7.07 -15.15 2.05
C LEU A 34 -6.91 -14.94 3.57
N ASN A 35 -8.01 -14.92 4.32
CA ASN A 35 -8.07 -14.75 5.77
C ASN A 35 -8.98 -15.77 6.48
N GLY A 36 -8.91 -17.07 6.17
CA GLY A 36 -9.68 -18.09 6.89
C GLY A 36 -9.33 -18.25 8.39
N LEU A 37 -8.34 -17.50 8.88
CA LEU A 37 -7.86 -17.53 10.27
C LEU A 37 -8.55 -16.49 11.18
N ILE A 38 -9.32 -15.57 10.62
CA ILE A 38 -10.01 -14.51 11.36
C ILE A 38 -11.50 -14.59 11.05
N ASP A 39 -12.30 -14.52 12.09
CA ASP A 39 -13.74 -14.36 11.95
C ASP A 39 -14.06 -13.13 11.06
N PRO A 40 -14.88 -13.26 10.00
CA PRO A 40 -15.12 -12.17 9.05
C PRO A 40 -15.66 -10.90 9.68
N ASP A 41 -16.58 -11.00 10.65
CA ASP A 41 -17.15 -9.84 11.34
C ASP A 41 -16.08 -9.14 12.18
N ARG A 42 -15.20 -9.92 12.81
CA ARG A 42 -14.03 -9.38 13.51
C ARG A 42 -13.04 -8.71 12.56
N LEU A 43 -12.81 -9.27 11.37
CA LEU A 43 -11.92 -8.67 10.38
C LEU A 43 -12.46 -7.32 9.90
N GLU A 44 -13.75 -7.23 9.60
CA GLU A 44 -14.42 -5.98 9.20
C GLU A 44 -14.28 -4.91 10.29
N SER A 45 -14.55 -5.27 11.56
CA SER A 45 -14.40 -4.34 12.69
C SER A 45 -12.95 -3.88 12.88
N VAL A 46 -11.96 -4.76 12.67
CA VAL A 46 -10.55 -4.36 12.75
C VAL A 46 -10.17 -3.45 11.59
N GLN A 47 -10.63 -3.74 10.37
CA GLN A 47 -10.36 -2.92 9.18
C GLN A 47 -10.88 -1.48 9.31
N GLN A 48 -12.04 -1.28 9.96
CA GLN A 48 -12.56 0.07 10.29
C GLN A 48 -11.60 0.91 11.13
N SER A 49 -10.66 0.26 11.83
CA SER A 49 -9.70 0.92 12.68
C SER A 49 -8.35 1.16 12.01
N ILE A 50 -8.10 0.57 10.84
CA ILE A 50 -6.84 0.68 10.10
C ILE A 50 -6.93 1.87 9.14
N VAL A 51 -5.80 2.59 9.03
CA VAL A 51 -5.67 3.83 8.28
C VAL A 51 -4.47 3.74 7.36
N GLY A 52 -4.65 4.11 6.09
CA GLY A 52 -3.56 4.30 5.15
C GLY A 52 -2.98 5.70 5.32
N LEU A 53 -1.65 5.81 5.31
CA LEU A 53 -0.95 7.07 5.44
C LEU A 53 -0.12 7.32 4.17
N VAL A 54 -0.30 8.48 3.55
CA VAL A 54 0.58 8.99 2.49
C VAL A 54 1.33 10.18 3.04
N ILE A 55 2.65 10.10 3.07
CA ILE A 55 3.52 11.14 3.59
C ILE A 55 4.26 11.77 2.42
N LEU A 56 3.99 13.05 2.20
CA LEU A 56 4.67 13.88 1.21
C LEU A 56 5.85 14.58 1.88
N TRP A 57 7.04 14.44 1.29
CA TRP A 57 8.25 15.10 1.71
C TRP A 57 8.72 16.09 0.64
N GLU A 58 9.05 17.31 1.07
CA GLU A 58 9.42 18.42 0.19
C GLU A 58 10.62 19.18 0.76
N GLU A 59 11.43 19.77 -0.12
CA GLU A 59 12.44 20.73 0.31
C GLU A 59 11.78 22.02 0.83
N PRO A 60 12.22 22.54 1.98
CA PRO A 60 11.77 23.84 2.45
C PRO A 60 12.11 24.94 1.45
N GLN A 61 11.09 25.68 1.02
CA GLN A 61 11.26 26.85 0.18
C GLN A 61 11.60 28.07 1.05
N ASP A 62 12.63 28.84 0.68
CA ASP A 62 12.90 30.13 1.32
C ASP A 62 12.02 31.22 0.65
N PRO A 63 10.97 31.71 1.33
CA PRO A 63 10.06 32.70 0.74
C PRO A 63 10.71 34.08 0.55
N PHE A 64 11.94 34.29 1.03
CA PHE A 64 12.70 35.53 0.91
C PHE A 64 13.91 35.42 -0.02
N ALA A 65 14.07 34.29 -0.73
CA ALA A 65 15.11 34.15 -1.74
C ALA A 65 14.92 35.20 -2.86
N PHE A 66 15.87 36.13 -2.97
CA PHE A 66 15.77 37.31 -3.86
C PHE A 66 15.89 36.99 -5.37
N ALA A 67 16.13 35.75 -5.73
CA ALA A 67 16.02 35.23 -7.08
C ALA A 67 15.70 33.73 -7.00
N PRO A 68 14.89 33.16 -7.90
CA PRO A 68 14.97 31.72 -8.12
C PRO A 68 16.41 31.43 -8.50
N ASP A 69 17.08 30.56 -7.73
CA ASP A 69 18.38 30.06 -8.15
C ASP A 69 18.16 29.43 -9.55
N PRO A 70 18.84 29.89 -10.61
CA PRO A 70 18.69 29.28 -11.94
C PRO A 70 19.16 27.81 -11.96
N ALA A 71 19.83 27.34 -10.90
CA ALA A 71 20.11 25.93 -10.64
C ALA A 71 19.14 25.28 -9.63
N ALA A 72 18.19 26.03 -9.04
CA ALA A 72 17.13 25.41 -8.26
C ALA A 72 16.27 24.56 -9.21
N PRO A 73 16.12 23.27 -8.93
CA PRO A 73 15.24 22.43 -9.71
C PRO A 73 13.83 23.01 -9.67
N THR A 74 13.32 23.33 -10.86
CA THR A 74 11.96 23.82 -11.08
C THR A 74 10.99 22.70 -10.71
N ASP A 75 10.18 22.91 -9.66
CA ASP A 75 9.20 21.94 -9.15
C ASP A 75 9.77 20.52 -8.97
N GLU A 76 10.58 20.33 -7.92
CA GLU A 76 10.78 18.97 -7.44
C GLU A 76 9.44 18.46 -6.90
N MET A 77 8.84 17.50 -7.61
CA MET A 77 7.67 16.80 -7.12
C MET A 77 7.94 16.28 -5.70
N PRO A 78 6.96 16.30 -4.78
CA PRO A 78 7.15 15.70 -3.46
C PRO A 78 7.56 14.22 -3.57
N ILE A 79 8.35 13.75 -2.62
CA ILE A 79 8.52 12.31 -2.41
C ILE A 79 7.31 11.80 -1.65
N MET A 80 6.68 10.78 -2.21
CA MET A 80 5.62 10.06 -1.52
C MET A 80 6.20 8.83 -0.83
N THR A 81 5.87 8.66 0.44
CA THR A 81 6.07 7.43 1.20
C THR A 81 4.74 6.98 1.77
N ILE A 82 4.55 5.66 1.90
CA ILE A 82 3.29 5.08 2.36
C ILE A 82 3.54 4.31 3.65
N CYS A 83 2.67 4.53 4.61
CA CYS A 83 2.66 3.81 5.86
C CYS A 83 1.25 3.34 6.24
N THR A 84 1.19 2.53 7.28
CA THR A 84 -0.05 2.16 7.93
C THR A 84 -0.11 2.79 9.31
N GLY A 85 -1.29 3.25 9.71
CA GLY A 85 -1.61 3.57 11.09
C GLY A 85 -2.89 2.87 11.54
N TRP A 86 -3.24 3.04 12.80
CA TRP A 86 -4.54 2.64 13.34
C TRP A 86 -5.03 3.64 14.38
N PHE A 87 -6.33 3.68 14.61
CA PHE A 87 -6.90 4.54 15.63
C PHE A 87 -6.61 3.98 17.03
N ASP A 88 -5.91 4.74 17.90
CA ASP A 88 -5.76 4.43 19.35
C ASP A 88 -6.82 5.16 20.19
N SER A 89 -7.46 6.18 19.62
CA SER A 89 -8.62 6.86 20.19
C SER A 89 -9.55 7.35 19.08
N PRO A 90 -10.75 7.88 19.40
CA PRO A 90 -11.67 8.38 18.39
C PRO A 90 -11.14 9.53 17.52
N THR A 91 -10.01 10.14 17.89
CA THR A 91 -9.44 11.32 17.21
C THR A 91 -7.93 11.24 16.99
N THR A 92 -7.32 10.10 17.30
CA THR A 92 -5.88 9.93 17.19
C THR A 92 -5.52 8.65 16.45
N ILE A 93 -4.49 8.74 15.62
CA ILE A 93 -3.90 7.65 14.88
C ILE A 93 -2.52 7.42 15.44
N VAL A 94 -2.15 6.16 15.62
CA VAL A 94 -0.78 5.77 15.92
C VAL A 94 -0.17 5.06 14.71
N THR A 95 1.13 5.25 14.53
CA THR A 95 1.91 4.66 13.43
C THR A 95 3.36 4.51 13.88
N ALA A 96 4.23 4.03 12.98
CA ALA A 96 5.65 3.98 13.24
C ALA A 96 6.27 5.38 13.21
N GLY A 97 7.31 5.59 14.01
CA GLY A 97 8.01 6.87 14.12
C GLY A 97 8.69 7.25 12.81
N HIS A 98 9.35 6.27 12.18
CA HIS A 98 10.07 6.44 10.92
C HIS A 98 9.17 6.91 9.77
N CYS A 99 7.86 6.64 9.82
CA CYS A 99 6.90 7.11 8.82
C CYS A 99 6.81 8.63 8.76
N VAL A 100 7.10 9.30 9.88
CA VAL A 100 6.99 10.75 10.04
C VAL A 100 8.30 11.36 10.54
N ASP A 101 9.41 10.64 10.44
CA ASP A 101 10.72 11.15 10.86
C ASP A 101 11.34 11.99 9.72
N PRO A 102 11.61 13.29 9.93
CA PRO A 102 12.28 14.13 8.92
C PRO A 102 13.62 13.57 8.43
N ALA A 103 14.34 12.79 9.26
CA ALA A 103 15.57 12.14 8.85
C ALA A 103 15.33 11.07 7.78
N GLU A 104 14.24 10.31 7.86
CA GLU A 104 13.85 9.36 6.82
C GLU A 104 13.32 10.09 5.57
N GLY A 105 12.56 11.17 5.75
CA GLY A 105 12.17 12.06 4.66
C GLY A 105 13.36 12.60 3.88
N ARG A 106 14.42 13.02 4.59
CA ARG A 106 15.68 13.49 4.00
C ARG A 106 16.34 12.38 3.17
N ARG A 107 16.45 11.17 3.70
CA ARG A 107 16.98 10.01 2.95
C ARG A 107 16.16 9.71 1.71
N ALA A 108 14.84 9.83 1.80
CA ALA A 108 13.94 9.60 0.69
C ALA A 108 14.15 10.65 -0.42
N LEU A 109 14.23 11.94 -0.07
CA LEU A 109 14.58 13.03 -0.99
C LEU A 109 15.95 12.80 -1.66
N ASP A 110 16.97 12.47 -0.87
CA ASP A 110 18.32 12.25 -1.39
C ASP A 110 18.42 11.01 -2.31
N SER A 111 17.53 10.03 -2.13
CA SER A 111 17.49 8.83 -2.99
C SER A 111 17.12 9.13 -4.44
N ARG A 112 16.41 10.24 -4.71
CA ARG A 112 16.08 10.68 -6.07
C ARG A 112 17.24 11.33 -6.80
N THR A 113 18.04 12.13 -6.09
CA THR A 113 19.14 12.89 -6.68
C THR A 113 20.42 12.06 -6.81
N GLY A 114 20.49 10.92 -6.11
CA GLY A 114 21.73 10.18 -5.93
C GLY A 114 22.73 10.97 -5.06
N PRO A 115 23.94 10.42 -4.82
CA PRO A 115 24.98 11.20 -4.14
C PRO A 115 25.28 12.44 -4.98
N ALA A 116 25.26 13.62 -4.36
CA ALA A 116 25.72 14.83 -5.02
C ALA A 116 27.15 14.57 -5.55
N ILE A 117 27.39 14.80 -6.84
CA ILE A 117 28.70 14.63 -7.46
C ILE A 117 29.31 16.02 -7.67
N ASP A 118 30.53 16.23 -7.19
CA ASP A 118 31.27 17.45 -7.48
C ASP A 118 31.57 17.49 -9.00
N PRO A 119 31.05 18.49 -9.73
CA PRO A 119 31.21 18.56 -11.19
C PRO A 119 32.66 18.81 -11.63
N THR A 120 33.52 19.25 -10.71
CA THR A 120 34.94 19.54 -10.96
C THR A 120 35.81 18.31 -10.73
N THR A 121 35.45 17.46 -9.76
CA THR A 121 36.29 16.33 -9.34
C THR A 121 35.70 14.96 -9.68
N GLY A 122 34.40 14.88 -9.99
CA GLY A 122 33.68 13.62 -10.24
C GLY A 122 33.54 12.74 -8.98
N ALA A 123 33.92 13.26 -7.81
CA ALA A 123 33.80 12.57 -6.53
C ALA A 123 32.45 12.89 -5.88
N PRO A 124 31.99 12.08 -4.91
CA PRO A 124 30.91 12.50 -4.02
C PRO A 124 31.24 13.88 -3.41
N ALA A 125 30.34 14.83 -3.56
CA ALA A 125 30.48 16.17 -3.02
C ALA A 125 30.72 16.07 -1.51
N ALA A 126 31.59 16.95 -0.99
CA ALA A 126 31.83 17.08 0.43
C ALA A 126 30.49 17.28 1.18
N ALA A 127 30.45 16.85 2.44
CA ALA A 127 29.26 16.86 3.30
C ALA A 127 28.36 18.07 2.99
N GLN A 128 27.14 17.78 2.52
CA GLN A 128 26.17 18.83 2.22
C GLN A 128 26.10 19.76 3.44
N PRO A 129 26.08 21.10 3.24
CA PRO A 129 25.83 22.01 4.35
C PRO A 129 24.58 21.55 5.09
N THR A 130 24.49 21.79 6.40
CA THR A 130 23.32 21.45 7.20
C THR A 130 22.06 21.97 6.50
N ARG A 131 21.30 21.07 5.88
CA ARG A 131 20.07 21.41 5.17
C ARG A 131 18.95 21.55 6.21
N PRO A 132 17.99 22.45 6.00
CA PRO A 132 16.81 22.47 6.84
C PRO A 132 16.08 21.12 6.77
N GLU A 133 15.35 20.79 7.84
CA GLU A 133 14.51 19.60 7.86
C GLU A 133 13.48 19.66 6.73
N PRO A 134 13.22 18.55 6.01
CA PRO A 134 12.17 18.49 5.01
C PRO A 134 10.81 18.91 5.56
N ASN A 135 10.02 19.60 4.72
CA ASN A 135 8.60 19.77 4.99
C ASN A 135 7.91 18.42 4.87
N ARG A 136 6.92 18.19 5.74
CA ARG A 136 6.11 16.97 5.75
C ARG A 136 4.63 17.31 5.73
N THR A 137 3.90 16.68 4.82
CA THR A 137 2.43 16.64 4.84
C THR A 137 1.98 15.19 4.96
N VAL A 138 1.15 14.88 5.97
CA VAL A 138 0.64 13.52 6.21
C VAL A 138 -0.84 13.47 5.86
N TRP A 139 -1.17 12.68 4.84
CA TRP A 139 -2.53 12.37 4.45
C TRP A 139 -2.95 11.03 5.04
N ALA A 140 -4.12 11.00 5.68
CA ALA A 140 -4.76 9.79 6.15
C ALA A 140 -5.95 9.44 5.27
N PHE A 141 -6.15 8.14 5.00
CA PHE A 141 -7.29 7.65 4.23
C PHE A 141 -7.77 6.27 4.73
N GLN A 142 -9.01 5.94 4.38
CA GLN A 142 -9.56 4.59 4.47
C GLN A 142 -10.11 4.18 3.10
N PRO A 143 -10.25 2.88 2.78
CA PRO A 143 -10.83 2.43 1.52
C PRO A 143 -12.25 2.96 1.39
N ARG A 144 -12.62 3.50 0.23
CA ARG A 144 -13.90 4.22 0.04
C ARG A 144 -15.10 3.30 0.27
N GLU A 145 -14.93 2.03 -0.06
CA GLU A 145 -15.96 1.00 0.03
C GLU A 145 -16.03 0.33 1.40
N LEU A 146 -15.14 0.71 2.35
CA LEU A 146 -15.12 0.12 3.69
C LEU A 146 -16.34 0.57 4.49
N PRO A 147 -17.27 -0.34 4.86
CA PRO A 147 -18.42 0.02 5.68
C PRO A 147 -17.96 0.56 7.04
N GLY A 148 -18.52 1.68 7.47
CA GLY A 148 -18.18 2.30 8.75
C GLY A 148 -16.88 3.12 8.77
N ALA A 149 -16.24 3.33 7.61
CA ALA A 149 -15.11 4.26 7.52
C ALA A 149 -15.51 5.67 7.95
N VAL A 150 -14.68 6.29 8.79
CA VAL A 150 -14.88 7.67 9.26
C VAL A 150 -14.09 8.68 8.41
N ILE A 151 -13.06 8.21 7.71
CA ILE A 151 -12.31 8.98 6.72
C ILE A 151 -12.85 8.62 5.33
N THR A 152 -13.88 9.36 4.87
CA THR A 152 -14.54 9.09 3.57
C THR A 152 -13.86 9.79 2.39
N ALA A 153 -12.88 10.65 2.64
CA ALA A 153 -11.99 11.26 1.67
C ALA A 153 -10.62 11.51 2.35
N PRO A 154 -9.49 11.54 1.62
CA PRO A 154 -8.20 11.81 2.23
C PRO A 154 -8.18 13.12 3.01
N VAL A 155 -7.56 13.10 4.19
CA VAL A 155 -7.48 14.26 5.10
C VAL A 155 -6.06 14.47 5.58
N ILE A 156 -5.68 15.73 5.77
CA ILE A 156 -4.39 16.05 6.39
C ILE A 156 -4.51 15.84 7.90
N VAL A 157 -3.58 15.07 8.46
CA VAL A 157 -3.46 14.84 9.91
C VAL A 157 -2.21 15.52 10.45
N ARG A 158 -2.28 15.96 11.71
CA ARG A 158 -1.17 16.61 12.38
C ARG A 158 -0.30 15.57 13.07
N VAL A 159 1.01 15.66 12.92
CA VAL A 159 1.93 14.90 13.78
C VAL A 159 1.97 15.58 15.15
N ASP A 160 1.46 14.91 16.19
CA ASP A 160 1.52 15.40 17.57
C ASP A 160 2.89 15.11 18.19
N SER A 161 3.34 13.86 18.07
CA SER A 161 4.62 13.42 18.63
C SER A 161 5.15 12.21 17.87
N PHE A 162 6.48 12.02 17.89
CA PHE A 162 7.13 10.81 17.38
C PHE A 162 8.42 10.49 18.13
N ARG A 163 8.84 9.24 18.04
CA ARG A 163 10.15 8.72 18.47
C ARG A 163 10.82 8.03 17.28
N PRO A 164 12.10 8.30 17.01
CA PRO A 164 12.80 7.67 15.88
C PRO A 164 12.92 6.15 16.04
N ALA A 165 13.39 5.51 14.98
CA ALA A 165 13.47 4.05 14.87
C ALA A 165 14.29 3.39 16.01
N ASP A 166 15.34 4.06 16.47
CA ASP A 166 16.21 3.61 17.56
C ASP A 166 15.68 3.95 18.97
N GLU A 167 14.60 4.72 19.08
CA GLU A 167 13.95 5.13 20.33
C GLU A 167 12.51 4.58 20.48
N GLY A 168 12.23 3.47 19.80
CA GLY A 168 10.98 2.73 19.91
C GLY A 168 9.98 2.94 18.78
N ASP A 169 10.34 3.70 17.74
CA ASP A 169 9.66 3.76 16.44
C ASP A 169 8.13 3.94 16.53
N THR A 170 7.69 4.96 17.25
CA THR A 170 6.25 5.25 17.41
C THR A 170 5.95 6.70 17.11
N ALA A 171 4.80 6.96 16.51
CA ALA A 171 4.26 8.29 16.32
C ALA A 171 2.77 8.34 16.66
N LYS A 172 2.35 9.52 17.09
CA LYS A 172 0.96 9.88 17.33
C LYS A 172 0.57 11.02 16.40
N LEU A 173 -0.54 10.83 15.70
CA LEU A 173 -1.14 11.78 14.78
C LEU A 173 -2.54 12.13 15.26
N GLU A 174 -2.97 13.35 14.96
CA GLU A 174 -4.28 13.86 15.35
C GLU A 174 -5.10 14.22 14.12
N MET A 175 -6.36 13.84 14.18
CA MET A 175 -7.38 14.23 13.21
C MET A 175 -8.33 15.25 13.84
N TYR A 176 -8.78 16.23 13.05
CA TYR A 176 -9.68 17.27 13.52
C TYR A 176 -10.91 17.35 12.63
N GLY A 177 -12.07 17.59 13.24
CA GLY A 177 -13.32 17.84 12.51
C GLY A 177 -13.97 16.61 11.86
N LEU A 178 -13.53 15.41 12.20
CA LEU A 178 -14.09 14.15 11.69
C LEU A 178 -15.03 13.48 12.69
N PRO A 179 -15.94 12.61 12.22
CA PRO A 179 -16.70 11.73 13.11
C PRO A 179 -15.76 10.89 14.01
N PRO A 180 -16.19 10.54 15.23
CA PRO A 180 -15.41 9.70 16.13
C PRO A 180 -15.06 8.36 15.47
N ALA A 181 -13.76 8.05 15.40
CA ALA A 181 -13.26 6.79 14.87
C ALA A 181 -13.53 5.60 15.80
N ALA A 182 -13.45 4.38 15.25
CA ALA A 182 -13.45 3.13 16.01
C ALA A 182 -12.00 2.78 16.40
N PRO A 183 -11.60 2.87 17.69
CA PRO A 183 -10.23 2.59 18.09
C PRO A 183 -9.98 1.09 18.27
N LEU A 184 -8.77 0.63 17.98
CA LEU A 184 -8.35 -0.71 18.35
C LEU A 184 -8.05 -0.78 19.85
N PRO A 185 -8.68 -1.71 20.59
CA PRO A 185 -8.33 -1.94 21.97
C PRO A 185 -6.91 -2.52 22.07
N ILE A 186 -6.10 -1.93 22.94
CA ILE A 186 -4.77 -2.45 23.28
C ILE A 186 -4.94 -3.55 24.33
N ALA A 187 -4.40 -4.74 24.06
CA ALA A 187 -4.42 -5.83 25.01
C ALA A 187 -3.58 -5.47 26.26
N PRO A 188 -4.04 -5.82 27.47
CA PRO A 188 -3.29 -5.51 28.70
C PRO A 188 -2.03 -6.37 28.87
N GLU A 189 -1.94 -7.48 28.13
CA GLU A 189 -0.87 -8.46 28.20
C GLU A 189 -0.25 -8.62 26.81
N ALA A 190 1.07 -8.80 26.78
CA ALA A 190 1.78 -9.12 25.55
C ALA A 190 1.46 -10.55 25.09
N PRO A 191 1.45 -10.82 23.78
CA PRO A 191 1.21 -12.16 23.27
C PRO A 191 2.31 -13.14 23.73
N GLN A 192 1.92 -14.39 23.95
CA GLN A 192 2.84 -15.46 24.34
C GLN A 192 3.51 -16.11 23.12
N LEU A 193 4.66 -16.74 23.34
CA LEU A 193 5.35 -17.49 22.27
C LEU A 193 4.46 -18.61 21.74
N GLY A 194 4.25 -18.63 20.42
CA GLY A 194 3.41 -19.61 19.74
C GLY A 194 1.95 -19.19 19.56
N GLU A 195 1.54 -18.04 20.10
CA GLU A 195 0.23 -17.46 19.77
C GLU A 195 0.18 -16.95 18.33
N THR A 196 -0.99 -17.08 17.71
CA THR A 196 -1.24 -16.56 16.36
C THR A 196 -1.34 -15.04 16.38
N VAL A 197 -0.57 -14.38 15.52
CA VAL A 197 -0.63 -12.93 15.31
C VAL A 197 -1.01 -12.65 13.86
N THR A 198 -1.87 -11.66 13.65
CA THR A 198 -2.19 -11.13 12.33
C THR A 198 -1.61 -9.72 12.20
N SER A 199 -0.84 -9.49 11.15
CA SER A 199 -0.46 -8.14 10.71
C SER A 199 -1.45 -7.67 9.65
N ILE A 200 -2.00 -6.47 9.83
CA ILE A 200 -2.97 -5.85 8.91
C ILE A 200 -2.46 -4.45 8.59
N GLY A 201 -2.43 -4.11 7.32
CA GLY A 201 -2.03 -2.79 6.87
C GLY A 201 -2.14 -2.63 5.38
N PHE A 202 -1.81 -1.42 4.94
CA PHE A 202 -1.66 -1.08 3.54
C PHE A 202 -0.25 -1.48 3.10
N PRO A 203 -0.11 -2.31 2.06
CA PRO A 203 1.21 -2.56 1.49
C PRO A 203 1.78 -1.24 0.97
N GLY A 204 3.10 -1.04 1.13
CA GLY A 204 3.77 0.02 0.40
C GLY A 204 3.63 -0.26 -1.10
N LEU A 205 3.00 0.66 -1.84
CA LEU A 205 2.82 0.56 -3.28
C LEU A 205 3.44 1.79 -3.96
N ASN A 206 4.15 1.57 -5.06
CA ASN A 206 4.31 2.60 -6.08
C ASN A 206 2.88 2.93 -6.56
N ILE A 207 2.42 4.17 -6.37
CA ILE A 207 1.01 4.59 -6.49
C ILE A 207 0.46 4.61 -7.92
N ASP A 208 1.18 4.07 -8.90
CA ASP A 208 0.85 4.32 -10.30
C ASP A 208 -0.41 3.57 -10.79
N GLU A 209 -0.95 2.55 -10.08
CA GLU A 209 -2.03 1.72 -10.69
C GLU A 209 -3.21 1.24 -9.81
N THR A 210 -3.33 1.50 -8.49
CA THR A 210 -4.42 0.82 -7.72
C THR A 210 -5.38 1.61 -6.83
N ASP A 211 -5.13 2.85 -6.38
CA ASP A 211 -5.87 3.31 -5.17
C ASP A 211 -6.67 4.63 -5.31
N GLY A 212 -6.93 5.13 -6.52
CA GLY A 212 -7.91 6.20 -6.72
C GLY A 212 -7.63 7.50 -5.94
N VAL A 213 -6.36 7.72 -5.58
CA VAL A 213 -5.83 9.00 -5.16
C VAL A 213 -5.20 9.62 -6.41
N ASP A 214 -6.03 10.35 -7.17
CA ASP A 214 -5.51 11.32 -8.13
C ASP A 214 -4.90 12.45 -7.32
N VAL A 215 -3.60 12.38 -7.08
CA VAL A 215 -2.83 13.56 -6.67
C VAL A 215 -2.54 14.30 -7.97
N GLU A 216 -3.53 14.99 -8.51
CA GLU A 216 -3.27 15.97 -9.58
C GLU A 216 -2.25 16.97 -9.02
N GLY A 217 -1.05 16.94 -9.60
CA GLY A 217 -0.06 18.00 -9.46
C GLY A 217 -0.49 19.26 -10.20
#